data_AF-A0A812QC07-F1
#
_entry.id   AF-A0A812QC07-F1
#
_cell.length_a   1.000
_cell.length_b   1.000
_cell.length_c   1.000
_cell.angle_alpha   90.00
_cell.angle_beta   90.00
_cell.angle_gamma   90.00
#
_symmetry.space_group_name_H-M   'P 1'
#
loop_
_entity.id
_entity.type
_entity.pdbx_description
1 polymer ?
#
loop_
_entity_poly.entity_id
_entity_poly.type
_entity_poly.pdbx_seq_one_letter_code
_entity_poly.pdbx_strand_id
1 'polypeptide(L)'
;MRFVLLAFMVAGAEAGACTPVNSCPKLSDGLYCPVNDVTEHADINRDVKLVKDYLAETPLNYAMAKQVYTAGNFSSKGLGNMRTLQDLAQKDMTVDGKYTNVFYSGAVSLYGSTNAVWHDYIIACLDGTGVCEGKTDSFRQYVINKGLIGVVTAYATYEFGAAVWKGENGETADGQAAYAWDEGAAFYIGNIDPVIGDGYTGSAPGNLYSPYEFNWKRDVDFPDGTSTHTEAVPILNYGLINLRGDAYN
;
A
#
# COMPACT_ATOMS: atom_id res chain seq x y z
N MET A 1 48.28 -5.27 -27.74
CA MET A 1 47.08 -6.06 -28.09
C MET A 1 45.97 -5.62 -27.14
N ARG A 2 44.82 -5.23 -27.70
CA ARG A 2 43.72 -4.51 -27.04
C ARG A 2 43.02 -5.33 -25.96
N PHE A 3 42.52 -4.60 -24.96
CA PHE A 3 41.55 -4.94 -23.92
C PHE A 3 40.39 -5.81 -24.39
N VAL A 4 39.87 -6.67 -23.51
CA VAL A 4 38.42 -6.80 -23.30
C VAL A 4 38.14 -6.94 -21.81
N LEU A 5 37.63 -5.85 -21.23
CA LEU A 5 36.95 -5.79 -19.94
C LEU A 5 35.64 -6.59 -20.07
N LEU A 6 35.40 -7.55 -19.20
CA LEU A 6 34.12 -8.25 -19.13
C LEU A 6 33.10 -7.30 -18.46
N ALA A 7 32.41 -6.51 -19.28
CA ALA A 7 31.28 -5.70 -18.82
C ALA A 7 30.11 -6.63 -18.52
N PHE A 8 29.75 -6.75 -17.24
CA PHE A 8 28.43 -7.24 -16.83
C PHE A 8 27.38 -6.30 -17.40
N MET A 9 26.69 -6.73 -18.46
CA MET A 9 25.47 -6.06 -18.89
C MET A 9 24.42 -6.28 -17.81
N VAL A 10 24.16 -5.24 -17.01
CA VAL A 10 22.87 -5.06 -16.38
C VAL A 10 21.90 -4.84 -17.52
N ALA A 11 21.26 -5.91 -18.00
CA ALA A 11 20.13 -5.80 -18.89
C ALA A 11 19.06 -5.01 -18.12
N GLY A 12 18.87 -3.74 -18.49
CA GLY A 12 17.68 -3.01 -18.11
C GLY A 12 16.51 -3.85 -18.59
N ALA A 13 15.70 -4.34 -17.65
CA ALA A 13 14.42 -4.88 -17.99
C ALA A 13 13.68 -3.75 -18.71
N GLU A 14 13.45 -3.90 -20.01
CA GLU A 14 12.38 -3.17 -20.66
C GLU A 14 11.12 -3.64 -19.94
N ALA A 15 10.71 -2.88 -18.91
CA ALA A 15 9.44 -3.09 -18.25
C ALA A 15 8.40 -3.15 -19.35
N GLY A 16 7.75 -4.31 -19.48
CA GLY A 16 6.78 -4.55 -20.53
C GLY A 16 5.78 -3.42 -20.53
N ALA A 17 5.87 -2.55 -21.55
CA ALA A 17 4.88 -1.54 -21.78
C ALA A 17 3.52 -2.25 -21.85
N CYS A 18 2.55 -1.72 -21.10
CA CYS A 18 1.20 -2.24 -21.10
C CYS A 18 0.74 -2.49 -22.53
N THR A 19 0.52 -3.75 -22.86
CA THR A 19 -0.03 -4.17 -24.14
C THR A 19 -1.50 -4.43 -23.86
N PRO A 20 -2.39 -3.44 -24.02
CA PRO A 20 -3.64 -3.47 -23.30
C PRO A 20 -4.69 -4.30 -24.04
N VAL A 21 -5.42 -5.10 -23.28
CA VAL A 21 -6.88 -5.04 -23.35
C VAL A 21 -7.32 -4.04 -22.27
N ASN A 22 -7.64 -2.81 -22.71
CA ASN A 22 -8.05 -1.65 -21.90
C ASN A 22 -9.45 -1.84 -21.24
N SER A 23 -9.71 -2.91 -20.47
CA SER A 23 -11.05 -3.10 -19.89
C SER A 23 -11.20 -2.60 -18.46
N CYS A 24 -10.14 -2.61 -17.65
CA CYS A 24 -10.22 -2.27 -16.23
C CYS A 24 -9.83 -0.80 -15.95
N PRO A 25 -10.48 -0.14 -14.98
CA PRO A 25 -10.13 1.23 -14.61
C PRO A 25 -8.68 1.36 -14.14
N LYS A 26 -8.06 2.51 -14.44
CA LYS A 26 -6.72 2.85 -13.95
C LYS A 26 -6.77 3.28 -12.49
N LEU A 27 -5.68 3.01 -11.77
CA LEU A 27 -5.39 3.57 -10.46
C LEU A 27 -4.85 5.01 -10.61
N SER A 28 -4.66 5.72 -9.50
CA SER A 28 -4.35 7.16 -9.52
C SER A 28 -2.99 7.53 -10.10
N ASP A 29 -2.08 6.58 -10.28
CA ASP A 29 -0.81 6.79 -10.97
C ASP A 29 -0.97 6.87 -12.50
N GLY A 30 -2.01 6.23 -13.05
CA GLY A 30 -2.29 6.15 -14.48
C GLY A 30 -1.36 5.21 -15.29
N LEU A 31 -0.36 4.60 -14.66
CA LEU A 31 0.66 3.76 -15.30
C LEU A 31 0.46 2.26 -15.02
N TYR A 32 -0.12 1.89 -13.87
CA TYR A 32 -0.43 0.50 -13.55
C TYR A 32 -1.52 -0.05 -14.48
N CYS A 33 -1.42 -1.31 -14.85
CA CYS A 33 -2.27 -1.93 -15.85
C CYS A 33 -2.95 -3.18 -15.28
N PRO A 34 -4.00 -3.00 -14.45
CA PRO A 34 -4.70 -4.13 -13.86
C PRO A 34 -5.45 -4.93 -14.91
N VAL A 35 -5.63 -6.22 -14.64
CA VAL A 35 -6.48 -7.12 -15.44
C VAL A 35 -7.82 -7.43 -14.75
N ASN A 36 -8.00 -6.90 -13.54
CA ASN A 36 -9.24 -6.94 -12.77
C ASN A 36 -9.67 -5.54 -12.32
N ASP A 37 -10.97 -5.32 -12.16
CA ASP A 37 -11.46 -4.11 -11.48
C ASP A 37 -11.22 -4.26 -9.97
N VAL A 38 -10.34 -3.42 -9.46
CA VAL A 38 -9.91 -3.36 -8.06
C VAL A 38 -10.04 -1.94 -7.49
N THR A 39 -10.83 -1.09 -8.15
CA THR A 39 -10.99 0.31 -7.75
C THR A 39 -11.52 0.46 -6.33
N GLU A 40 -12.40 -0.43 -5.87
CA GLU A 40 -12.91 -0.39 -4.51
C GLU A 40 -11.84 -0.73 -3.44
N HIS A 41 -10.79 -1.47 -3.82
CA HIS A 41 -9.64 -1.74 -2.94
C HIS A 41 -8.77 -0.48 -2.81
N ALA A 42 -8.54 0.20 -3.94
CA ALA A 42 -7.75 1.42 -4.01
C ALA A 42 -8.40 2.61 -3.26
N ASP A 43 -9.71 2.59 -3.05
CA ASP A 43 -10.42 3.60 -2.25
C ASP A 43 -10.04 3.62 -0.76
N ILE A 44 -9.27 2.66 -0.24
CA ILE A 44 -8.83 2.68 1.18
C ILE A 44 -8.00 3.92 1.51
N ASN A 45 -7.25 4.47 0.55
CA ASN A 45 -6.44 5.66 0.77
C ASN A 45 -7.32 6.90 1.00
N ARG A 46 -8.57 6.89 0.52
CA ARG A 46 -9.57 7.94 0.80
C ARG A 46 -10.04 7.88 2.24
N ASP A 47 -10.11 6.69 2.83
CA ASP A 47 -10.37 6.55 4.27
C ASP A 47 -9.17 7.07 5.09
N VAL A 48 -7.94 6.79 4.67
CA VAL A 48 -6.72 7.36 5.29
C VAL A 48 -6.75 8.90 5.23
N LYS A 49 -7.06 9.46 4.05
CA LYS A 49 -7.21 10.91 3.88
C LYS A 49 -8.30 11.47 4.80
N LEU A 50 -9.47 10.83 4.84
CA LEU A 50 -10.61 11.33 5.61
C LEU A 50 -10.32 11.31 7.11
N VAL A 51 -9.59 10.30 7.62
CA VAL A 51 -9.08 10.33 9.01
C VAL A 51 -8.20 11.56 9.23
N LYS A 52 -7.23 11.83 8.35
CA LYS A 52 -6.36 13.01 8.50
C LYS A 52 -7.16 14.31 8.42
N ASP A 53 -8.14 14.40 7.54
CA ASP A 53 -8.99 15.60 7.39
C ASP A 53 -9.73 15.89 8.70
N TYR A 54 -10.38 14.88 9.31
CA TYR A 54 -11.04 15.03 10.61
C TYR A 54 -10.08 15.43 11.73
N LEU A 55 -8.85 14.90 11.70
CA LEU A 55 -7.81 15.26 12.65
C LEU A 55 -7.22 16.66 12.39
N ALA A 56 -7.50 17.30 11.25
CA ALA A 56 -7.09 18.66 10.92
C ALA A 56 -8.20 19.71 11.19
N GLU A 57 -9.39 19.29 11.61
CA GLU A 57 -10.48 20.19 11.98
C GLU A 57 -10.15 21.06 13.22
N THR A 58 -10.88 22.16 13.39
CA THR A 58 -10.80 23.03 14.57
C THR A 58 -12.20 23.22 15.17
N PRO A 59 -12.52 22.55 16.31
CA PRO A 59 -11.67 21.62 17.07
C PRO A 59 -11.42 20.29 16.34
N LEU A 60 -10.38 19.56 16.74
CA LEU A 60 -10.04 18.25 16.17
C LEU A 60 -11.17 17.24 16.40
N ASN A 61 -11.44 16.38 15.41
CA ASN A 61 -12.56 15.46 15.44
C ASN A 61 -12.14 13.98 15.54
N TYR A 62 -11.64 13.59 16.71
CA TYR A 62 -11.24 12.21 16.98
C TYR A 62 -12.39 11.21 16.87
N ALA A 63 -13.63 11.63 17.18
CA ALA A 63 -14.80 10.77 17.09
C ALA A 63 -15.07 10.33 15.64
N MET A 64 -15.09 11.28 14.70
CA MET A 64 -15.27 10.97 13.28
C MET A 64 -14.05 10.25 12.70
N ALA A 65 -12.83 10.63 13.09
CA ALA A 65 -11.61 9.89 12.71
C ALA A 65 -11.69 8.41 13.13
N LYS A 66 -12.13 8.13 14.37
CA LYS A 66 -12.33 6.76 14.87
C LYS A 66 -13.46 6.05 14.13
N GLN A 67 -14.54 6.76 13.77
CA GLN A 67 -15.60 6.18 12.96
C GLN A 67 -15.09 5.71 11.61
N VAL A 68 -14.28 6.51 10.90
CA VAL A 68 -13.68 6.09 9.61
C VAL A 68 -12.75 4.89 9.81
N TYR A 69 -11.91 4.91 10.86
CA TYR A 69 -11.01 3.79 11.16
C TYR A 69 -11.76 2.46 11.37
N THR A 70 -12.85 2.50 12.14
CA THR A 70 -13.58 1.30 12.60
C THR A 70 -14.69 0.84 11.65
N ALA A 71 -15.31 1.76 10.90
CA ALA A 71 -16.46 1.47 10.04
C ALA A 71 -16.16 1.60 8.55
N GLY A 72 -15.06 2.26 8.16
CA GLY A 72 -14.76 2.58 6.76
C GLY A 72 -15.71 3.64 6.18
N ASN A 73 -15.36 4.21 5.03
CA ASN A 73 -16.23 5.19 4.34
C ASN A 73 -16.23 5.06 2.81
N PHE A 74 -15.09 4.72 2.19
CA PHE A 74 -14.96 4.65 0.75
C PHE A 74 -14.65 3.24 0.20
N SER A 75 -13.84 2.43 0.89
CA SER A 75 -13.45 1.11 0.37
C SER A 75 -14.53 0.05 0.57
N SER A 76 -15.35 -0.23 -0.45
CA SER A 76 -16.49 -1.16 -0.36
C SER A 76 -16.08 -2.63 -0.53
N LYS A 77 -16.67 -3.54 0.25
CA LYS A 77 -16.66 -5.01 0.04
C LYS A 77 -17.92 -5.49 -0.71
N GLY A 78 -18.78 -4.56 -1.15
CA GLY A 78 -20.09 -4.85 -1.71
C GLY A 78 -21.18 -5.07 -0.65
N LEU A 79 -22.45 -5.07 -1.10
CA LEU A 79 -23.64 -5.29 -0.27
C LEU A 79 -23.74 -4.35 0.96
N GLY A 80 -23.20 -3.14 0.86
CA GLY A 80 -23.21 -2.15 1.94
C GLY A 80 -22.16 -2.41 3.04
N ASN A 81 -21.26 -3.39 2.87
CA ASN A 81 -20.17 -3.64 3.80
C ASN A 81 -18.90 -2.90 3.37
N MET A 82 -18.16 -2.39 4.35
CA MET A 82 -16.91 -1.67 4.11
C MET A 82 -15.70 -2.50 4.51
N ARG A 83 -14.62 -2.28 3.78
CA ARG A 83 -13.24 -2.59 4.17
C ARG A 83 -12.80 -1.46 5.11
N THR A 84 -12.28 -1.82 6.28
CA THR A 84 -11.96 -0.85 7.32
C THR A 84 -10.47 -0.87 7.60
N LEU A 85 -9.91 0.28 7.98
CA LEU A 85 -8.52 0.37 8.40
C LEU A 85 -8.25 -0.47 9.66
N GLN A 86 -9.28 -0.65 10.49
CA GLN A 86 -9.25 -1.57 11.62
C GLN A 86 -9.08 -3.04 11.16
N ASP A 87 -9.89 -3.52 10.21
CA ASP A 87 -9.79 -4.90 9.71
C ASP A 87 -8.39 -5.18 9.16
N LEU A 88 -7.82 -4.22 8.40
CA LEU A 88 -6.47 -4.32 7.87
C LEU A 88 -5.43 -4.38 9.01
N ALA A 89 -5.58 -3.55 10.05
CA ALA A 89 -4.66 -3.51 11.20
C ALA A 89 -4.73 -4.77 12.07
N GLN A 90 -5.86 -5.47 12.09
CA GLN A 90 -6.09 -6.68 12.89
C GLN A 90 -5.90 -7.98 12.11
N LYS A 91 -5.69 -7.89 10.78
CA LYS A 91 -5.53 -9.04 9.91
C LYS A 91 -4.42 -9.96 10.42
N ASP A 92 -4.74 -11.22 10.64
CA ASP A 92 -3.72 -12.24 10.83
C ASP A 92 -3.01 -12.52 9.50
N MET A 93 -1.78 -12.02 9.40
CA MET A 93 -0.90 -12.16 8.25
C MET A 93 0.20 -13.20 8.48
N THR A 94 0.11 -14.00 9.56
CA THR A 94 1.08 -15.07 9.88
C THR A 94 0.76 -16.38 9.18
N VAL A 95 -0.37 -16.46 8.46
CA VAL A 95 -0.87 -17.65 7.79
C VAL A 95 0.17 -18.26 6.85
N ASP A 96 0.44 -19.56 7.03
CA ASP A 96 1.32 -20.35 6.16
C ASP A 96 0.79 -20.41 4.71
N GLY A 97 1.71 -20.46 3.75
CA GLY A 97 1.36 -20.37 2.33
C GLY A 97 1.14 -18.93 1.85
N LYS A 98 1.80 -17.94 2.45
CA LYS A 98 1.97 -16.60 1.88
C LYS A 98 3.40 -16.17 2.13
N TYR A 99 4.16 -15.79 1.10
CA TYR A 99 5.62 -15.58 1.22
C TYR A 99 6.02 -14.45 2.19
N THR A 100 5.10 -13.57 2.53
CA THR A 100 5.34 -12.45 3.45
C THR A 100 5.03 -12.78 4.90
N ASN A 101 4.57 -14.01 5.21
CA ASN A 101 4.20 -14.43 6.56
C ASN A 101 5.37 -14.40 7.55
N VAL A 102 6.62 -14.58 7.11
CA VAL A 102 7.81 -14.55 7.97
C VAL A 102 8.02 -13.19 8.62
N PHE A 103 7.84 -12.09 7.85
CA PHE A 103 7.94 -10.73 8.39
C PHE A 103 6.89 -10.51 9.49
N TYR A 104 5.64 -10.92 9.23
CA TYR A 104 4.55 -10.77 10.19
C TYR A 104 4.68 -11.67 11.41
N SER A 105 5.17 -12.89 11.23
CA SER A 105 5.45 -13.80 12.34
C SER A 105 6.53 -13.19 13.25
N GLY A 106 7.55 -12.57 12.68
CA GLY A 106 8.55 -11.81 13.43
C GLY A 106 7.94 -10.61 14.18
N ALA A 107 7.07 -9.84 13.52
CA ALA A 107 6.38 -8.72 14.17
C ALA A 107 5.48 -9.19 15.33
N VAL A 108 4.68 -10.24 15.15
CA VAL A 108 3.85 -10.81 16.21
C VAL A 108 4.71 -11.36 17.35
N SER A 109 5.86 -11.98 17.06
CA SER A 109 6.80 -12.41 18.10
C SER A 109 7.38 -11.24 18.90
N LEU A 110 7.58 -10.08 18.27
CA LEU A 110 8.12 -8.88 18.92
C LEU A 110 7.06 -8.14 19.75
N TYR A 111 5.85 -7.99 19.20
CA TYR A 111 4.77 -7.20 19.80
C TYR A 111 3.79 -8.02 20.65
N GLY A 112 3.84 -9.35 20.55
CA GLY A 112 3.08 -10.30 21.37
C GLY A 112 1.72 -10.68 20.82
N SER A 113 1.13 -9.92 19.88
CA SER A 113 -0.11 -10.27 19.20
C SER A 113 -0.24 -9.54 17.86
N THR A 114 -1.16 -9.99 17.00
CA THR A 114 -1.49 -9.29 15.74
C THR A 114 -2.02 -7.88 15.99
N ASN A 115 -2.91 -7.72 16.99
CA ASN A 115 -3.45 -6.41 17.37
C ASN A 115 -2.37 -5.44 17.84
N ALA A 116 -1.38 -5.94 18.58
CA ALA A 116 -0.29 -5.12 19.11
C ALA A 116 0.65 -4.57 18.03
N VAL A 117 0.65 -5.15 16.82
CA VAL A 117 1.49 -4.67 15.70
C VAL A 117 1.05 -3.28 15.25
N TRP A 118 -0.26 -3.06 15.10
CA TRP A 118 -0.81 -1.82 14.56
C TRP A 118 -2.06 -1.30 15.30
N HIS A 119 -3.04 -2.17 15.55
CA HIS A 119 -4.35 -1.77 16.06
C HIS A 119 -4.30 -1.09 17.44
N ASP A 120 -3.62 -1.72 18.42
CA ASP A 120 -3.73 -1.32 19.83
C ASP A 120 -3.26 0.11 20.07
N TYR A 121 -2.18 0.54 19.43
CA TYR A 121 -1.70 1.90 19.61
C TYR A 121 -2.53 2.91 18.78
N ILE A 122 -3.05 2.54 17.60
CA ILE A 122 -3.89 3.44 16.79
C ILE A 122 -5.18 3.74 17.55
N ILE A 123 -5.85 2.71 18.07
CA ILE A 123 -7.10 2.88 18.81
C ILE A 123 -6.87 3.62 20.13
N ALA A 124 -5.77 3.33 20.84
CA ALA A 124 -5.39 4.06 22.05
C ALA A 124 -5.15 5.56 21.76
N CYS A 125 -4.53 5.90 20.63
CA CYS A 125 -4.32 7.30 20.25
C CYS A 125 -5.59 7.99 19.76
N LEU A 126 -6.51 7.28 19.10
CA LEU A 126 -7.84 7.81 18.79
C LEU A 126 -8.63 8.11 20.07
N ASP A 127 -8.54 7.24 21.08
CA ASP A 127 -9.26 7.39 22.36
C ASP A 127 -8.55 8.26 23.40
N GLY A 128 -7.27 8.60 23.19
CA GLY A 128 -6.47 9.37 24.16
C GLY A 128 -6.10 8.56 25.40
N THR A 129 -5.92 7.26 25.25
CA THR A 129 -5.62 6.29 26.32
C THR A 129 -4.28 5.60 26.09
N GLY A 130 -3.87 4.73 27.01
CA GLY A 130 -2.70 3.88 26.85
C GLY A 130 -1.42 4.68 26.58
N VAL A 131 -0.67 4.33 25.53
CA VAL A 131 0.58 5.03 25.13
C VAL A 131 0.36 6.52 24.80
N CYS A 132 -0.90 6.89 24.51
CA CYS A 132 -1.32 8.22 24.14
C CYS A 132 -2.02 9.00 25.29
N GLU A 133 -2.14 8.42 26.48
CA GLU A 133 -2.67 9.12 27.65
C GLU A 133 -1.77 10.31 28.04
N GLY A 134 -2.40 11.47 28.25
CA GLY A 134 -1.70 12.72 28.59
C GLY A 134 -0.78 13.26 27.48
N LYS A 135 -0.82 12.71 26.27
CA LYS A 135 -0.02 13.19 25.13
C LYS A 135 -0.72 14.34 24.39
N THR A 136 0.08 15.15 23.71
CA THR A 136 -0.43 16.25 22.88
C THR A 136 -1.18 15.72 21.66
N ASP A 137 -2.08 16.54 21.11
CA ASP A 137 -2.75 16.20 19.84
C ASP A 137 -1.76 15.98 18.70
N SER A 138 -0.68 16.75 18.64
CA SER A 138 0.37 16.56 17.64
C SER A 138 1.03 15.18 17.72
N PHE A 139 1.24 14.64 18.92
CA PHE A 139 1.78 13.29 19.10
C PHE A 139 0.76 12.23 18.65
N ARG A 140 -0.50 12.37 19.07
CA ARG A 140 -1.58 11.43 18.72
C ARG A 140 -1.82 11.41 17.21
N GLN A 141 -1.92 12.57 16.57
CA GLN A 141 -2.02 12.72 15.12
C GLN A 141 -0.84 12.07 14.39
N TYR A 142 0.39 12.26 14.88
CA TYR A 142 1.57 11.64 14.27
C TYR A 142 1.46 10.11 14.28
N VAL A 143 1.14 9.53 15.43
CA VAL A 143 1.00 8.08 15.59
C VAL A 143 -0.11 7.53 14.70
N ILE A 144 -1.28 8.18 14.66
CA ILE A 144 -2.41 7.76 13.83
C ILE A 144 -2.04 7.86 12.34
N ASN A 145 -1.63 9.04 11.88
CA ASN A 145 -1.37 9.28 10.45
C ASN A 145 -0.25 8.38 9.90
N LYS A 146 0.84 8.17 10.66
CA LYS A 146 1.92 7.26 10.24
C LYS A 146 1.55 5.80 10.40
N GLY A 147 0.81 5.46 11.45
CA GLY A 147 0.31 4.11 11.68
C GLY A 147 -0.60 3.62 10.56
N LEU A 148 -1.52 4.46 10.09
CA LEU A 148 -2.45 4.08 9.01
C LEU A 148 -1.74 3.77 7.69
N ILE A 149 -0.68 4.50 7.36
CA ILE A 149 0.17 4.15 6.21
C ILE A 149 0.88 2.82 6.46
N GLY A 150 1.45 2.62 7.64
CA GLY A 150 2.07 1.34 8.01
C GLY A 150 1.11 0.16 7.84
N VAL A 151 -0.15 0.32 8.26
CA VAL A 151 -1.23 -0.66 8.07
C VAL A 151 -1.46 -0.96 6.60
N VAL A 152 -1.62 0.06 5.74
CA VAL A 152 -1.89 -0.15 4.32
C VAL A 152 -0.69 -0.76 3.59
N THR A 153 0.54 -0.31 3.89
CA THR A 153 1.78 -0.90 3.35
C THR A 153 1.90 -2.37 3.73
N ALA A 154 1.59 -2.69 4.98
CA ALA A 154 1.61 -4.06 5.46
C ALA A 154 0.60 -4.93 4.69
N TYR A 155 -0.63 -4.45 4.56
CA TYR A 155 -1.67 -5.18 3.87
C TYR A 155 -1.38 -5.36 2.37
N ALA A 156 -0.87 -4.33 1.69
CA ALA A 156 -0.44 -4.44 0.29
C ALA A 156 0.64 -5.52 0.11
N THR A 157 1.62 -5.54 1.01
CA THR A 157 2.69 -6.56 1.00
C THR A 157 2.12 -7.97 1.18
N TYR A 158 1.13 -8.12 2.08
CA TYR A 158 0.45 -9.39 2.29
C TYR A 158 -0.29 -9.90 1.04
N GLU A 159 -0.95 -9.02 0.28
CA GLU A 159 -1.62 -9.41 -0.96
C GLU A 159 -0.63 -9.76 -2.07
N PHE A 160 0.48 -9.03 -2.20
CA PHE A 160 1.56 -9.44 -3.12
C PHE A 160 2.15 -10.81 -2.75
N GLY A 161 2.37 -11.07 -1.46
CA GLY A 161 2.82 -12.38 -0.98
C GLY A 161 1.82 -13.51 -1.28
N ALA A 162 0.52 -13.21 -1.22
CA ALA A 162 -0.54 -14.14 -1.58
C ALA A 162 -0.57 -14.43 -3.08
N ALA A 163 -0.40 -13.39 -3.91
CA ALA A 163 -0.35 -13.51 -5.35
C ALA A 163 0.81 -14.41 -5.82
N VAL A 164 2.01 -14.20 -5.28
CA VAL A 164 3.17 -15.03 -5.62
C VAL A 164 2.95 -16.49 -5.20
N TRP A 165 2.38 -16.74 -4.03
CA TRP A 165 2.06 -18.10 -3.60
C TRP A 165 1.01 -18.78 -4.50
N LYS A 166 -0.05 -18.06 -4.89
CA LYS A 166 -1.03 -18.55 -5.86
C LYS A 166 -0.38 -18.89 -7.20
N GLY A 167 0.50 -18.02 -7.69
CA GLY A 167 1.25 -18.24 -8.92
C GLY A 167 2.11 -19.51 -8.85
N GLU A 168 2.83 -19.72 -7.74
CA GLU A 168 3.64 -20.95 -7.55
C GLU A 168 2.80 -22.24 -7.48
N ASN A 169 1.54 -22.14 -7.03
CA ASN A 169 0.58 -23.25 -7.07
C ASN A 169 -0.08 -23.46 -8.44
N GLY A 170 0.30 -22.68 -9.46
CA GLY A 170 -0.28 -22.76 -10.80
C GLY A 170 -1.65 -22.10 -10.95
N GLU A 171 -2.07 -21.26 -10.00
CA GLU A 171 -3.31 -20.50 -10.08
C GLU A 171 -3.14 -19.22 -10.93
N THR A 172 -2.84 -19.37 -12.23
CA THR A 172 -2.41 -18.26 -13.10
C THR A 172 -3.52 -17.57 -13.88
N ALA A 173 -4.79 -17.93 -13.68
CA ALA A 173 -5.89 -17.22 -14.33
C ALA A 173 -6.06 -15.79 -13.76
N ASP A 174 -6.67 -14.89 -14.55
CA ASP A 174 -6.81 -13.47 -14.17
C ASP A 174 -7.52 -13.28 -12.82
N GLY A 175 -8.55 -14.09 -12.53
CA GLY A 175 -9.28 -14.08 -11.26
C GLY A 175 -8.59 -14.80 -10.09
N GLN A 176 -7.31 -15.16 -10.22
CA GLN A 176 -6.55 -15.92 -9.23
C GLN A 176 -5.31 -15.16 -8.73
N ALA A 177 -4.09 -15.55 -9.12
CA ALA A 177 -2.86 -14.88 -8.70
C ALA A 177 -2.82 -13.41 -9.14
N ALA A 178 -3.27 -13.14 -10.37
CA ALA A 178 -3.34 -11.79 -10.90
C ALA A 178 -4.35 -10.90 -10.15
N TYR A 179 -5.49 -11.44 -9.71
CA TYR A 179 -6.44 -10.71 -8.88
C TYR A 179 -5.81 -10.26 -7.55
N ALA A 180 -5.14 -11.17 -6.84
CA ALA A 180 -4.44 -10.82 -5.60
C ALA A 180 -3.30 -9.80 -5.82
N TRP A 181 -2.63 -9.86 -6.97
CA TRP A 181 -1.60 -8.89 -7.34
C TRP A 181 -2.20 -7.50 -7.62
N ASP A 182 -3.31 -7.46 -8.36
CA ASP A 182 -4.08 -6.24 -8.63
C ASP A 182 -4.62 -5.64 -7.32
N GLU A 183 -5.11 -6.45 -6.37
CA GLU A 183 -5.49 -5.98 -5.03
C GLU A 183 -4.30 -5.36 -4.29
N GLY A 184 -3.14 -6.01 -4.30
CA GLY A 184 -1.91 -5.46 -3.71
C GLY A 184 -1.51 -4.12 -4.33
N ALA A 185 -1.55 -4.00 -5.65
CA ALA A 185 -1.28 -2.75 -6.37
C ALA A 185 -2.30 -1.66 -6.05
N ALA A 186 -3.58 -2.02 -5.94
CA ALA A 186 -4.66 -1.11 -5.55
C ALA A 186 -4.43 -0.50 -4.16
N PHE A 187 -4.09 -1.32 -3.16
CA PHE A 187 -3.76 -0.82 -1.81
C PHE A 187 -2.48 0.02 -1.79
N TYR A 188 -1.49 -0.35 -2.59
CA TYR A 188 -0.21 0.34 -2.65
C TYR A 188 -0.32 1.72 -3.32
N ILE A 189 -1.03 1.83 -4.44
CA ILE A 189 -1.15 3.05 -5.25
C ILE A 189 -2.31 3.94 -4.78
N GLY A 190 -3.51 3.36 -4.69
CA GLY A 190 -4.74 4.06 -4.34
C GLY A 190 -5.46 4.79 -5.49
N ASN A 191 -6.55 5.49 -5.15
CA ASN A 191 -7.41 6.26 -6.09
C ASN A 191 -7.33 7.78 -5.90
N ILE A 192 -6.40 8.26 -5.06
CA ILE A 192 -6.20 9.69 -4.88
C ILE A 192 -5.04 10.07 -5.77
N ASP A 193 -5.30 10.96 -6.72
CA ASP A 193 -4.26 11.51 -7.57
C ASP A 193 -3.19 12.17 -6.69
N PRO A 194 -1.91 11.77 -6.83
CA PRO A 194 -0.86 12.38 -6.06
C PRO A 194 -0.79 13.87 -6.45
N VAL A 195 -0.88 14.75 -5.46
CA VAL A 195 -0.67 16.18 -5.70
C VAL A 195 0.82 16.41 -5.84
N ILE A 196 1.26 16.72 -7.05
CA ILE A 196 2.66 17.08 -7.34
C ILE A 196 3.01 18.35 -6.55
N GLY A 197 3.89 18.20 -5.55
CA GLY A 197 4.68 19.31 -4.99
C GLY A 197 5.87 19.60 -5.90
N ASP A 198 6.44 20.80 -5.84
CA ASP A 198 7.33 21.32 -6.90
C ASP A 198 8.65 20.55 -7.11
N GLY A 199 8.93 19.48 -6.35
CA GLY A 199 10.03 18.53 -6.55
C GLY A 199 11.44 19.14 -6.46
N TYR A 200 11.53 20.46 -6.38
CA TYR A 200 12.73 21.25 -6.56
C TYR A 200 13.01 22.11 -5.32
N THR A 201 12.02 22.36 -4.45
CA THR A 201 12.19 23.14 -3.20
C THR A 201 11.93 22.38 -1.90
N GLY A 202 11.78 21.04 -1.93
CA GLY A 202 11.98 20.21 -0.75
C GLY A 202 10.78 20.05 0.19
N SER A 203 9.61 19.71 -0.34
CA SER A 203 8.55 19.10 0.47
C SER A 203 7.93 17.90 -0.24
N ALA A 204 7.78 16.79 0.49
CA ALA A 204 6.98 15.63 0.06
C ALA A 204 5.57 16.09 -0.32
N PRO A 205 4.86 15.39 -1.23
CA PRO A 205 3.48 15.72 -1.54
C PRO A 205 2.68 15.86 -0.24
N GLY A 206 1.84 16.90 -0.13
CA GLY A 206 1.01 17.15 1.06
C GLY A 206 -0.02 16.04 1.33
N ASN A 207 -0.15 15.10 0.40
CA ASN A 207 -1.02 13.95 0.37
C ASN A 207 -0.14 12.68 0.37
N LEU A 208 0.07 12.11 1.57
CA LEU A 208 0.77 10.83 1.78
C LEU A 208 -0.25 9.87 2.39
N TYR A 209 -1.24 9.49 1.61
CA TYR A 209 -2.38 8.64 1.94
C TYR A 209 -2.24 7.21 1.43
N SER A 210 -1.36 6.97 0.45
CA SER A 210 -1.01 5.62 0.00
C SER A 210 0.48 5.31 0.23
N PRO A 211 0.85 4.02 0.32
CA PRO A 211 2.25 3.59 0.37
C PRO A 211 3.10 4.11 -0.80
N TYR A 212 2.56 4.16 -2.02
CA TYR A 212 3.26 4.64 -3.21
C TYR A 212 3.72 6.09 -3.08
N GLU A 213 2.90 6.95 -2.45
CA GLU A 213 3.24 8.36 -2.27
C GLU A 213 4.48 8.56 -1.37
N PHE A 214 4.86 7.59 -0.53
CA PHE A 214 6.09 7.65 0.25
C PHE A 214 7.36 7.49 -0.59
N ASN A 215 7.27 6.89 -1.77
CA ASN A 215 8.43 6.80 -2.66
C ASN A 215 8.89 8.18 -3.12
N TRP A 216 7.97 9.13 -3.31
CA TRP A 216 8.33 10.53 -3.55
C TRP A 216 9.19 11.09 -2.42
N LYS A 217 8.77 10.85 -1.18
CA LYS A 217 9.52 11.31 -0.01
C LYS A 217 10.91 10.67 0.04
N ARG A 218 11.02 9.36 -0.24
CA ARG A 218 12.30 8.66 -0.27
C ARG A 218 13.22 9.20 -1.37
N ASP A 219 12.69 9.46 -2.56
CA ASP A 219 13.48 10.01 -3.67
C ASP A 219 13.94 11.45 -3.38
N VAL A 220 13.12 12.25 -2.69
CA VAL A 220 13.50 13.59 -2.22
C VAL A 220 14.55 13.54 -1.12
N ASP A 221 14.41 12.64 -0.14
CA ASP A 221 15.33 12.51 0.99
C ASP A 221 16.69 11.90 0.55
N PHE A 222 16.72 11.15 -0.56
CA PHE A 222 17.90 10.46 -1.10
C PHE A 222 18.05 10.67 -2.62
N PRO A 223 18.34 11.91 -3.08
CA PRO A 223 18.27 12.29 -4.50
C PRO A 223 19.32 11.61 -5.40
N ASP A 224 20.42 11.13 -4.83
CA ASP A 224 21.47 10.40 -5.56
C ASP A 224 21.22 8.89 -5.62
N GLY A 225 20.14 8.40 -4.98
CA GLY A 225 19.73 7.00 -5.02
C GLY A 225 18.91 6.65 -6.25
N THR A 226 18.65 5.36 -6.46
CA THR A 226 17.64 4.90 -7.43
C THR A 226 16.31 5.59 -7.16
N SER A 227 15.64 6.17 -8.16
CA SER A 227 14.32 6.77 -7.97
C SER A 227 13.25 5.68 -7.83
N THR A 228 12.86 5.36 -6.59
CA THR A 228 11.83 4.32 -6.35
C THR A 228 10.46 4.72 -6.85
N HIS A 229 10.16 6.01 -6.89
CA HIS A 229 8.85 6.44 -7.36
C HIS A 229 8.67 6.05 -8.83
N THR A 230 9.66 6.33 -9.69
CA THR A 230 9.58 5.99 -11.11
C THR A 230 9.68 4.48 -11.37
N GLU A 231 10.43 3.75 -10.54
CA GLU A 231 10.65 2.31 -10.74
C GLU A 231 9.51 1.43 -10.19
N ALA A 232 8.75 1.89 -9.19
CA ALA A 232 7.80 1.02 -8.49
C ALA A 232 6.68 0.49 -9.40
N VAL A 233 6.01 1.35 -10.18
CA VAL A 233 4.90 0.90 -11.04
C VAL A 233 5.38 -0.02 -12.17
N PRO A 234 6.49 0.26 -12.88
CA PRO A 234 7.09 -0.71 -13.80
C PRO A 234 7.34 -2.08 -13.18
N ILE A 235 7.84 -2.14 -11.94
CA ILE A 235 8.04 -3.40 -11.21
C ILE A 235 6.70 -4.11 -10.94
N LEU A 236 5.65 -3.37 -10.56
CA LEU A 236 4.32 -3.94 -10.36
C LEU A 236 3.75 -4.54 -11.65
N ASN A 237 3.86 -3.83 -12.78
CA ASN A 237 3.43 -4.35 -14.08
C ASN A 237 4.24 -5.60 -14.46
N TYR A 238 5.55 -5.61 -14.22
CA TYR A 238 6.38 -6.78 -14.47
C TYR A 238 5.94 -8.00 -13.65
N GLY A 239 5.66 -7.82 -12.36
CA GLY A 239 5.16 -8.90 -11.51
C GLY A 239 3.82 -9.46 -11.99
N LEU A 240 2.89 -8.60 -12.39
CA LEU A 240 1.60 -9.01 -12.94
C LEU A 240 1.76 -9.89 -14.19
N ILE A 241 2.63 -9.48 -15.13
CA ILE A 241 2.92 -10.24 -16.35
C ILE A 241 3.42 -11.64 -16.00
N ASN A 242 4.36 -11.74 -15.05
CA ASN A 242 4.94 -13.02 -14.67
C ASN A 242 3.94 -13.95 -13.98
N LEU A 243 3.01 -13.41 -13.17
CA LEU A 243 1.99 -14.22 -12.49
C LEU A 243 0.92 -14.77 -13.44
N ARG A 244 0.68 -14.09 -14.56
CA ARG A 244 -0.26 -14.56 -15.60
C ARG A 244 0.35 -15.69 -16.45
N GLY A 245 1.68 -15.79 -16.52
CA GLY A 245 2.36 -16.84 -17.29
C GLY A 245 1.86 -16.92 -18.74
N ASP A 246 1.52 -18.13 -19.21
CA ASP A 246 0.99 -18.35 -20.57
C ASP A 246 -0.36 -17.68 -20.83
N ALA A 247 -1.12 -17.29 -19.79
CA ALA A 247 -2.40 -16.58 -19.92
C ALA A 247 -2.23 -15.12 -20.38
N TYR A 248 -0.99 -14.64 -20.51
CA TYR A 248 -0.68 -13.33 -21.07
C TYR A 248 -0.72 -13.29 -22.61
N ASN A 249 -0.64 -14.45 -23.29
CA ASN A 249 -0.56 -14.54 -24.76
C ASN A 249 -1.91 -14.48 -25.47
#